data_AF-A0A966D6J7-F1
#
_entry.id   AF-A0A966D6J7-F1
#
_cell.length_a   1.000
_cell.length_b   1.000
_cell.length_c   1.000
_cell.angle_alpha   90.00
_cell.angle_beta   90.00
_cell.angle_gamma   90.00
#
_symmetry.space_group_name_H-M   'P 1'
#
loop_
_entity.id
_entity.type
_entity.pdbx_description
1 polymer ?
#
loop_
_entity_poly.entity_id
_entity_poly.type
_entity_poly.pdbx_seq_one_letter_code
_entity_poly.pdbx_strand_id
1 'polypeptide(L)'
;ILNGVHTASTPVALLAGVEYVKDFVEDERFTAMLSSLVHDEIVPAFSDDSDAHKYGDDVLERFRNPALEHAFRSIALNSIAKATHASALHWKTISGFSESCPPCSQVASLP
;
A
#
# COMPACT_ATOMS: atom_id res chain seq x y z
N ILE A 1 -5.51 5.06 -6.50
CA ILE A 1 -4.31 5.75 -7.03
C ILE A 1 -3.15 5.80 -6.01
N LEU A 2 -3.19 6.58 -4.92
CA LEU A 2 -2.08 6.71 -3.94
C LEU A 2 -1.46 5.37 -3.46
N ASN A 3 -2.28 4.44 -2.96
CA ASN A 3 -1.79 3.13 -2.53
C ASN A 3 -1.21 2.30 -3.69
N GLY A 4 -1.73 2.48 -4.90
CA GLY A 4 -1.25 1.79 -6.11
C GLY A 4 0.16 2.26 -6.47
N VAL A 5 0.38 3.58 -6.46
CA VAL A 5 1.71 4.16 -6.76
C VAL A 5 2.74 3.68 -5.75
N HIS A 6 2.44 3.74 -4.45
CA HIS A 6 3.35 3.23 -3.42
C HIS A 6 3.67 1.74 -3.60
N THR A 7 2.67 0.91 -3.86
CA THR A 7 2.87 -0.54 -4.00
C THR A 7 3.75 -0.87 -5.21
N ALA A 8 3.50 -0.21 -6.35
CA ALA A 8 4.24 -0.43 -7.58
C ALA A 8 5.67 0.14 -7.55
N SER A 9 5.87 1.31 -6.92
CA SER A 9 7.19 1.95 -6.83
C SER A 9 8.11 1.35 -5.77
N THR A 10 7.56 0.78 -4.69
CA THR A 10 8.36 0.22 -3.58
C THR A 10 9.45 -0.77 -3.99
N PRO A 11 9.19 -1.83 -4.79
CA PRO A 11 10.24 -2.78 -5.16
C PRO A 11 11.35 -2.12 -5.99
N VAL A 12 11.00 -1.20 -6.90
CA VAL A 12 11.97 -0.48 -7.74
C VAL A 12 12.85 0.42 -6.88
N ALA A 13 12.25 1.19 -5.97
CA ALA A 13 12.97 2.07 -5.06
C ALA A 13 13.93 1.30 -4.15
N LEU A 14 13.49 0.17 -3.59
CA LEU A 14 14.33 -0.68 -2.73
C LEU A 14 15.53 -1.27 -3.49
N LEU A 15 15.35 -1.69 -4.75
CA LEU A 15 16.44 -2.19 -5.60
C LEU A 15 17.40 -1.07 -6.04
N ALA A 16 16.88 0.13 -6.26
CA ALA A 16 17.67 1.31 -6.60
C ALA A 16 18.40 1.94 -5.38
N GLY A 17 18.14 1.44 -4.17
CA GLY A 17 18.72 1.97 -2.93
C GLY A 17 18.14 3.32 -2.51
N VAL A 18 16.96 3.69 -3.01
CA VAL A 18 16.28 4.95 -2.65
C VAL A 18 15.48 4.75 -1.37
N GLU A 19 15.72 5.61 -0.37
CA GLU A 19 15.14 5.45 0.96
C GLU A 19 13.75 6.09 1.09
N TYR A 20 13.56 7.28 0.53
CA TYR A 20 12.32 8.06 0.68
C TYR A 20 11.59 8.28 -0.64
N VAL A 21 10.26 8.36 -0.57
CA VAL A 21 9.39 8.59 -1.74
C VAL A 21 9.69 9.92 -2.42
N LYS A 22 9.98 10.99 -1.66
CA LYS A 22 10.32 12.31 -2.23
C LYS A 22 11.51 12.23 -3.18
N ASP A 23 12.56 11.52 -2.77
CA ASP A 23 13.80 11.40 -3.55
C ASP A 23 13.54 10.58 -4.81
N PHE A 24 12.68 9.56 -4.72
CA PHE A 24 12.29 8.73 -5.86
C PHE A 24 11.45 9.48 -6.90
N VAL A 25 10.61 10.44 -6.48
CA VAL A 25 9.78 11.24 -7.39
C VAL A 25 10.58 12.38 -8.06
N GLU A 26 11.61 12.89 -7.39
CA GLU A 26 12.51 13.93 -7.94
C GLU A 26 13.65 13.34 -8.80
N ASP A 27 13.88 12.04 -8.72
CA ASP A 27 14.92 11.36 -9.47
C ASP A 27 14.55 11.18 -10.96
N GLU A 28 15.31 11.85 -11.82
CA GLU A 28 15.14 11.82 -13.28
C GLU A 28 15.15 10.41 -13.88
N ARG A 29 15.80 9.44 -13.21
CA ARG A 29 15.81 8.03 -13.64
C ARG A 29 14.42 7.40 -13.61
N PHE A 30 13.54 7.89 -12.73
CA PHE A 30 12.24 7.29 -12.46
C PHE A 30 11.07 8.19 -12.84
N THR A 31 11.25 9.50 -12.99
CA THR A 31 10.15 10.46 -13.26
C THR A 31 9.27 10.06 -14.45
N ALA A 32 9.86 9.67 -15.58
CA ALA A 32 9.11 9.27 -16.77
C ALA A 32 8.29 7.99 -16.53
N MET A 33 8.89 7.01 -15.86
CA MET A 33 8.22 5.75 -15.50
C MET A 33 7.09 5.98 -14.49
N LEU A 34 7.30 6.86 -13.50
CA LEU A 34 6.29 7.24 -12.51
C LEU A 34 5.09 7.92 -13.15
N SER A 35 5.33 8.83 -14.09
CA SER A 35 4.27 9.52 -14.83
C SER A 35 3.46 8.52 -15.66
N SER A 36 4.12 7.65 -16.44
CA SER A 36 3.43 6.62 -17.22
C SER A 36 2.67 5.62 -16.34
N LEU A 37 3.28 5.15 -15.24
CA LEU A 37 2.62 4.30 -14.26
C LEU A 37 1.36 4.94 -13.68
N VAL A 38 1.37 6.24 -13.39
CA VAL A 38 0.20 6.95 -12.86
C VAL A 38 -0.87 7.13 -13.92
N HIS A 39 -0.53 7.70 -15.08
CA HIS A 39 -1.53 8.15 -16.06
C HIS A 39 -1.95 7.07 -17.06
N ASP A 40 -1.07 6.12 -17.38
CA ASP A 40 -1.34 5.09 -18.39
C ASP A 40 -1.85 3.78 -17.76
N GLU A 41 -1.48 3.50 -16.51
CA GLU A 41 -1.86 2.25 -15.83
C GLU A 41 -2.81 2.49 -14.64
N ILE A 42 -2.38 3.26 -13.63
CA ILE A 42 -3.08 3.33 -12.35
C ILE A 42 -4.38 4.11 -12.46
N VAL A 43 -4.38 5.32 -13.04
CA VAL A 43 -5.58 6.15 -13.17
C VAL A 43 -6.64 5.43 -14.01
N PRO A 44 -6.34 4.95 -15.24
CA PRO A 44 -7.34 4.29 -16.10
C PRO A 44 -7.94 3.02 -15.49
N ALA A 45 -7.24 2.34 -14.57
CA ALA A 45 -7.75 1.19 -13.85
C ALA A 45 -8.89 1.52 -12.86
N PHE A 46 -9.05 2.80 -12.47
CA PHE A 46 -10.18 3.26 -11.63
C PHE A 46 -11.23 4.02 -12.45
N SER A 47 -10.81 5.01 -13.23
CA SER A 47 -11.66 5.83 -14.10
C SER A 47 -10.78 6.57 -15.13
N ASP A 48 -11.35 6.96 -16.26
CA ASP A 48 -10.65 7.70 -17.32
C ASP A 48 -11.21 9.12 -17.51
N ASP A 49 -11.78 9.68 -16.45
CA ASP A 49 -12.26 11.05 -16.43
C ASP A 49 -11.17 12.06 -16.02
N SER A 50 -11.40 13.33 -16.34
CA SER A 50 -10.52 14.45 -15.98
C SER A 50 -10.23 14.54 -14.48
N ASP A 51 -11.19 14.22 -13.63
CA ASP A 51 -11.04 14.35 -12.18
C ASP A 51 -10.10 13.28 -11.61
N ALA A 52 -10.13 12.07 -12.18
CA ALA A 52 -9.24 10.97 -11.84
C ALA A 52 -7.79 11.27 -12.25
N HIS A 53 -7.57 11.83 -13.44
CA HIS A 53 -6.26 12.29 -13.89
C HIS A 53 -5.72 13.41 -13.01
N LYS A 54 -6.55 14.41 -12.68
CA LYS A 54 -6.20 15.48 -11.75
C LYS A 54 -5.83 14.96 -10.36
N TYR A 55 -6.56 13.96 -9.87
CA TYR A 55 -6.22 13.31 -8.61
C TYR A 55 -4.87 12.56 -8.68
N GLY A 56 -4.52 12.01 -9.84
CA GLY A 56 -3.19 11.45 -10.10
C GLY A 56 -2.08 12.49 -9.93
N ASP A 57 -2.26 13.66 -10.53
CA ASP A 57 -1.34 14.80 -10.39
C ASP A 57 -1.21 15.27 -8.94
N ASP A 58 -2.35 15.44 -8.25
CA ASP A 58 -2.37 15.83 -6.84
C ASP A 58 -1.61 14.83 -5.95
N VAL A 59 -1.65 13.54 -6.27
CA VAL A 59 -0.90 12.50 -5.55
C VAL A 59 0.60 12.64 -5.79
N LEU A 60 1.02 12.86 -7.04
CA LEU A 60 2.44 13.08 -7.37
C LEU A 60 2.99 14.35 -6.71
N GLU A 61 2.21 15.43 -6.71
CA GLU A 61 2.55 16.69 -6.03
C GLU A 61 2.75 16.47 -4.52
N ARG A 62 1.85 15.72 -3.86
CA ARG A 62 1.97 15.40 -2.43
C ARG A 62 3.23 14.62 -2.11
N PHE A 63 3.68 13.74 -3.01
CA PHE A 63 4.90 12.96 -2.80
C PHE A 63 6.17 13.81 -2.89
N ARG A 64 6.14 14.94 -3.60
CA ARG A 64 7.25 15.91 -3.63
C ARG A 64 7.34 16.77 -2.37
N ASN A 65 6.37 16.72 -1.47
CA ASN A 65 6.39 17.56 -0.27
C ASN A 65 7.54 17.13 0.68
N PRO A 66 8.53 18.00 0.92
CA PRO A 66 9.72 17.66 1.70
C PRO A 66 9.45 17.43 3.18
N ALA A 67 8.30 17.87 3.70
CA ALA A 67 7.89 17.65 5.09
C ALA A 67 7.42 16.21 5.37
N LEU A 68 7.29 15.38 4.33
CA LEU A 68 6.76 14.02 4.44
C LEU A 68 7.86 12.99 4.20
N GLU A 69 8.45 12.48 5.29
CA GLU A 69 9.49 11.44 5.27
C GLU A 69 8.92 10.02 5.09
N HIS A 70 8.27 9.76 3.96
CA HIS A 70 7.74 8.44 3.64
C HIS A 70 8.86 7.49 3.21
N ALA A 71 9.37 6.69 4.14
CA ALA A 71 10.38 5.66 3.83
C ALA A 71 9.75 4.44 3.14
N PHE A 72 10.36 3.97 2.04
CA PHE A 72 9.87 2.79 1.30
C PHE A 72 9.88 1.52 2.14
N ARG A 73 10.80 1.40 3.11
CA ARG A 73 10.82 0.28 4.06
C ARG A 73 9.55 0.25 4.94
N SER A 74 9.09 1.41 5.40
CA SER A 74 7.86 1.54 6.19
C SER A 74 6.62 1.21 5.35
N ILE A 75 6.63 1.62 4.07
CA ILE A 75 5.57 1.27 3.11
C ILE A 75 5.54 -0.25 2.88
N ALA A 76 6.70 -0.88 2.66
CA ALA A 76 6.81 -2.33 2.46
C ALA A 76 6.31 -3.13 3.69
N LEU A 77 6.69 -2.71 4.89
CA LEU A 77 6.23 -3.33 6.15
C LEU A 77 4.71 -3.23 6.31
N ASN A 78 4.12 -2.09 5.94
CA ASN A 78 2.66 -1.91 6.01
C ASN A 78 1.90 -2.66 4.90
N SER A 79 2.56 -2.98 3.78
CA SER A 79 1.99 -3.86 2.74
C SER A 79 1.81 -5.30 3.24
N ILE A 80 2.73 -5.82 4.07
CA ILE A 80 2.57 -7.13 4.73
C ILE A 80 1.38 -7.11 5.70
N ALA A 81 1.25 -6.06 6.53
CA ALA A 81 0.14 -5.94 7.47
C ALA A 81 -1.24 -5.89 6.78
N LYS A 82 -1.33 -5.23 5.61
CA LYS A 82 -2.53 -5.23 4.76
C LYS A 82 -2.81 -6.59 4.14
N ALA A 83 -1.78 -7.28 3.64
CA ALA A 83 -1.93 -8.64 3.12
C ALA A 83 -2.45 -9.61 4.19
N THR A 84 -1.95 -9.51 5.42
CA THR A 84 -2.40 -10.35 6.54
C THR A 84 -3.86 -10.09 6.92
N HIS A 85 -4.33 -8.83 6.93
CA HIS A 85 -5.73 -8.52 7.22
C HIS A 85 -6.71 -8.96 6.12
N ALA A 86 -6.33 -8.78 4.85
CA ALA A 86 -7.12 -9.28 3.72
C ALA A 86 -7.19 -10.82 3.72
N SER A 87 -6.08 -11.48 4.04
CA SER A 87 -6.00 -12.94 4.18
C SER A 87 -6.79 -13.45 5.38
N ALA A 88 -6.83 -12.71 6.50
CA ALA A 88 -7.58 -13.10 7.69
C ALA A 88 -9.09 -13.10 7.46
N LEU A 89 -9.62 -12.16 6.68
CA LEU A 89 -11.04 -12.14 6.30
C LEU A 89 -11.39 -13.35 5.42
N HIS A 90 -10.52 -13.68 4.45
CA HIS A 90 -10.71 -14.82 3.56
C HIS A 90 -10.51 -16.18 4.27
N TRP A 91 -9.52 -16.27 5.16
CA TRP A 91 -9.21 -17.47 5.94
C TRP A 91 -10.35 -17.83 6.89
N LYS A 92 -10.97 -16.85 7.56
CA LYS A 92 -12.18 -17.09 8.38
C LYS A 92 -13.35 -17.66 7.55
N THR A 93 -13.50 -17.23 6.30
CA THR A 93 -14.55 -17.72 5.40
C THR A 93 -14.28 -19.13 4.87
N ILE A 94 -13.03 -19.48 4.56
CA ILE A 94 -12.68 -20.81 4.02
C ILE A 94 -12.62 -21.89 5.11
N SER A 95 -12.14 -21.54 6.31
CA SER A 95 -11.89 -22.53 7.37
C SER A 95 -13.13 -22.95 8.18
N GLY A 96 -14.31 -22.38 7.90
CA GLY A 96 -15.57 -22.79 8.54
C GLY A 96 -15.55 -22.72 10.07
N PHE A 97 -14.68 -21.90 10.66
CA PHE A 97 -14.47 -21.86 12.10
C PHE A 97 -15.54 -20.97 12.75
N SER A 98 -16.63 -21.58 13.23
CA SER A 98 -17.60 -20.89 14.08
C SER A 98 -16.90 -20.45 15.38
N GLU A 99 -17.02 -19.18 15.72
CA GLU A 99 -16.58 -18.62 17.01
C GLU A 99 -17.41 -19.23 18.15
N SER A 100 -17.08 -20.45 18.58
CA SER A 100 -17.49 -20.97 19.88
C SER A 100 -16.24 -21.15 20.73
N CYS A 101 -15.65 -20.02 21.12
CA CYS A 101 -14.71 -20.00 22.23
C CYS A 101 -15.58 -20.02 23.51
N PRO A 102 -15.52 -21.06 24.36
CA PRO A 102 -16.27 -21.05 25.60
C PRO A 102 -15.74 -19.92 26.51
N PRO A 103 -16.60 -19.27 27.31
CA PRO A 103 -16.15 -18.23 28.22
C PRO A 103 -15.08 -18.77 29.18
N CYS A 104 -14.03 -17.98 29.41
CA CYS A 104 -12.86 -18.27 30.26
C CYS A 104 -13.16 -18.61 31.74
N SER A 105 -14.42 -18.83 32.13
CA SER A 105 -14.82 -19.16 33.50
C SER A 105 -14.71 -20.65 33.86
N GLN A 106 -14.31 -21.53 32.93
CA GLN A 106 -14.32 -22.99 33.17
C GLN A 106 -12.93 -23.68 33.22
N VAL A 107 -11.81 -22.96 33.15
CA VAL A 107 -10.46 -23.58 33.24
C VAL A 107 -9.89 -23.57 34.67
N ALA A 108 -10.66 -23.14 35.66
CA ALA A 108 -10.22 -23.07 37.05
C ALA A 108 -10.91 -24.09 37.96
N SER A 109 -11.04 -25.35 37.55
CA SER A 109 -11.44 -26.45 38.46
C SER A 109 -11.27 -27.82 37.78
N LEU A 110 -10.06 -28.38 37.78
CA LEU A 110 -9.88 -29.83 37.83
C LEU A 110 -8.71 -30.15 38.79
N PRO A 111 -8.83 -31.26 39.55
CA PRO A 111 -7.98 -31.61 40.70
C PRO A 111 -6.55 -32.04 40.34
#